data_AF-A0A8H8NEY6-F1
#
_entry.id   AF-A0A8H8NEY6-F1
#
_cell.length_a   1.000
_cell.length_b   1.000
_cell.length_c   1.000
_cell.angle_alpha   90.00
_cell.angle_beta   90.00
_cell.angle_gamma   90.00
#
_symmetry.space_group_name_H-M   'P 1'
#
loop_
_entity.id
_entity.type
_entity.pdbx_description
1 polymer ?
#
loop_
_entity_poly.entity_id
_entity_poly.type
_entity_poly.pdbx_seq_one_letter_code
_entity_poly.pdbx_strand_id
1 'polypeptide(L)'
;MGYRELSEMVDIICERSTYINDLTIYPPYEGKGNETSEILFKLLSSLPLTRLCFAPVTPTVLNFGHRSTIYPELRKLELNTPWTRLADLHAVARCFPNLEYLALKLTATSQQWGDARASVATSNHSQAIELWVIDVFFSDEWEGRRVNPHELESVILSIWANARFLKI
;
A
#
# COMPACT_ATOMS: atom_id res chain seq x y z
N MET A 1 -14.06 16.08 9.89
CA MET A 1 -12.81 16.73 9.48
C MET A 1 -12.66 16.48 7.99
N GLY A 2 -12.64 17.52 7.15
CA GLY A 2 -12.62 17.41 5.69
C GLY A 2 -11.19 17.24 5.14
N TYR A 3 -11.07 16.81 3.87
CA TYR A 3 -9.77 16.64 3.19
C TYR A 3 -8.87 17.88 3.26
N ARG A 4 -9.45 19.09 3.13
CA ARG A 4 -8.73 20.36 3.21
C ARG A 4 -7.97 20.52 4.53
N GLU A 5 -8.61 20.16 5.65
CA GLU A 5 -8.01 20.27 6.99
C GLU A 5 -6.85 19.29 7.16
N LEU A 6 -6.95 18.08 6.59
CA LEU A 6 -5.84 17.12 6.59
C LEU A 6 -4.68 17.59 5.72
N SER A 7 -4.94 18.15 4.54
CA SER A 7 -3.89 18.70 3.68
C SER A 7 -3.14 19.85 4.35
N GLU A 8 -3.85 20.78 4.99
CA GLU A 8 -3.25 21.90 5.73
C GLU A 8 -2.42 21.41 6.92
N MET A 9 -2.88 20.39 7.64
CA MET A 9 -2.07 19.77 8.70
C MET A 9 -0.79 19.13 8.14
N VAL A 10 -0.88 18.45 7.00
CA VAL A 10 0.29 17.87 6.33
C VAL A 10 1.28 18.95 5.93
N ASP A 11 0.83 20.08 5.39
CA ASP A 11 1.71 21.23 5.08
C ASP A 11 2.45 21.71 6.32
N ILE A 12 1.74 21.93 7.43
CA ILE A 12 2.33 22.38 8.69
C ILE A 12 3.36 21.37 9.22
N ILE A 13 3.06 20.07 9.15
CA ILE A 13 3.98 19.01 9.59
C ILE A 13 5.25 19.04 8.74
N CYS A 14 5.10 19.09 7.41
CA CYS A 14 6.22 19.15 6.48
C CYS A 14 7.11 20.38 6.69
N GLU A 15 6.51 21.54 6.99
CA GLU A 15 7.25 22.78 7.24
C GLU A 15 7.95 22.81 8.59
N ARG A 16 7.32 22.29 9.64
CA ARG A 16 7.77 22.49 11.03
C ARG A 16 8.52 21.31 11.63
N SER A 17 8.38 20.13 11.05
CA SER A 17 8.83 18.87 11.66
C SER A 17 9.64 18.03 10.68
N THR A 18 10.71 18.61 10.15
CA THR A 18 11.58 18.03 9.11
C THR A 18 12.32 16.75 9.51
N TYR A 19 12.37 16.44 10.81
CA TYR A 19 13.06 15.26 11.35
C TYR A 19 12.13 14.09 11.67
N ILE A 20 10.84 14.19 11.35
CA ILE A 20 9.92 13.07 11.52
C ILE A 20 10.32 11.95 10.55
N ASN A 21 10.56 10.77 11.10
CA ASN A 21 10.91 9.56 10.36
C ASN A 21 9.92 8.40 10.60
N ASP A 22 9.01 8.54 11.57
CA ASP A 22 7.91 7.62 11.87
C ASP A 22 6.63 8.45 12.00
N LEU A 23 5.64 8.12 11.17
CA LEU A 23 4.37 8.84 11.15
C LEU A 23 3.20 7.87 11.06
N THR A 24 2.20 8.09 11.93
CA THR A 24 0.90 7.42 11.85
C THR A 24 -0.17 8.46 11.55
N ILE A 25 -0.95 8.22 10.50
CA ILE A 25 -2.01 9.11 10.03
C ILE A 25 -3.36 8.44 10.27
N TYR A 26 -4.28 9.21 10.81
CA TYR A 26 -5.68 8.84 10.97
C TYR A 26 -6.48 9.61 9.92
N PRO A 27 -6.65 9.07 8.70
CA PRO A 27 -7.39 9.76 7.67
C PRO A 27 -8.85 9.98 8.11
N PRO A 28 -9.46 11.12 7.79
CA PRO A 28 -10.85 11.36 8.11
C PRO A 28 -11.77 10.38 7.35
N TYR A 29 -12.94 10.10 7.94
CA TYR A 29 -13.92 9.10 7.51
C TYR A 29 -14.39 9.19 6.03
N GLU A 30 -14.15 10.30 5.31
CA GLU A 30 -14.77 10.59 4.00
C GLU A 30 -13.77 11.03 2.90
N GLY A 31 -12.53 10.56 2.93
CA GLY A 31 -11.55 10.87 1.86
C GLY A 31 -11.79 10.07 0.58
N LYS A 32 -11.73 10.72 -0.59
CA LYS A 32 -11.69 9.99 -1.87
C LYS A 32 -10.34 9.25 -2.02
N GLY A 33 -10.29 8.16 -2.78
CA GLY A 33 -9.06 7.36 -3.03
C GLY A 33 -7.84 8.17 -3.48
N ASN A 34 -8.08 9.12 -4.39
CA ASN A 34 -7.01 9.96 -4.96
C ASN A 34 -6.43 10.94 -3.93
N GLU A 35 -7.29 11.51 -3.09
CA GLU A 35 -6.95 12.47 -2.04
C GLU A 35 -6.01 11.85 -1.01
N THR A 36 -6.30 10.62 -0.57
CA THR A 36 -5.44 9.90 0.39
C THR A 36 -4.08 9.52 -0.23
N SER A 37 -4.08 9.19 -1.52
CA SER A 37 -2.84 8.92 -2.26
C SER A 37 -1.97 10.19 -2.33
N GLU A 38 -2.55 11.35 -2.64
CA GLU A 38 -1.81 12.63 -2.69
C GLU A 38 -1.12 12.97 -1.37
N ILE A 39 -1.81 12.80 -0.24
CA ILE A 39 -1.26 13.02 1.09
C ILE A 39 -0.07 12.08 1.37
N LEU A 40 -0.24 10.78 1.10
CA LEU A 40 0.82 9.77 1.24
C LEU A 40 2.09 10.24 0.53
N PHE A 41 1.98 10.58 -0.74
CA PHE A 41 3.15 10.93 -1.54
C PHE A 41 3.73 12.30 -1.20
N LYS A 42 2.91 13.26 -0.78
CA LYS A 42 3.39 14.55 -0.27
C LYS A 42 4.27 14.36 0.95
N LEU A 43 3.81 13.57 1.93
CA LEU A 43 4.59 13.28 3.14
C LEU A 43 5.90 12.56 2.83
N LEU A 44 5.86 11.53 1.98
CA LEU A 44 7.06 10.80 1.55
C LEU A 44 8.07 11.67 0.77
N SER A 45 7.59 12.73 0.12
CA SER A 45 8.47 13.65 -0.64
C SER A 45 9.03 14.77 0.22
N SER A 46 8.40 15.08 1.35
CA SER A 46 8.76 16.20 2.23
C SER A 46 9.49 15.77 3.51
N LEU A 47 9.34 14.52 3.93
CA LEU A 47 9.86 14.01 5.19
C LEU A 47 10.73 12.76 4.95
N PRO A 48 11.83 12.58 5.70
CA PRO A 48 12.68 11.39 5.62
C PRO A 48 12.03 10.19 6.34
N LEU A 49 10.84 9.80 5.90
CA LEU A 49 10.05 8.74 6.52
C LEU A 49 10.68 7.37 6.29
N THR A 50 10.98 6.70 7.39
CA THR A 50 11.37 5.28 7.44
C THR A 50 10.18 4.39 7.77
N ARG A 51 9.18 4.92 8.47
CA ARG A 51 7.93 4.25 8.80
C ARG A 51 6.72 5.15 8.53
N LEU A 52 5.71 4.57 7.89
CA LEU A 52 4.45 5.24 7.64
C LEU A 52 3.27 4.28 7.84
N CYS A 53 2.31 4.68 8.67
CA CYS A 53 1.11 3.90 8.96
C CYS A 53 -0.17 4.72 8.70
N PHE A 54 -1.13 4.12 8.00
CA PHE A 54 -2.49 4.61 7.89
C PHE A 54 -3.38 3.79 8.81
N ALA A 55 -3.89 4.43 9.85
CA ALA A 55 -4.75 3.82 10.84
C ALA A 55 -6.17 3.54 10.30
N PRO A 56 -6.86 2.52 10.85
CA PRO A 56 -8.09 2.03 10.25
C PRO A 56 -9.30 2.91 10.57
N VAL A 57 -9.84 3.60 9.56
CA VAL A 57 -11.03 4.46 9.67
C VAL A 57 -12.09 4.14 8.60
N THR A 58 -11.74 4.10 7.29
CA THR A 58 -12.64 3.69 6.19
C THR A 58 -11.91 3.10 4.96
N PRO A 59 -12.55 2.19 4.19
CA PRO A 59 -12.10 1.72 2.88
C PRO A 59 -11.71 2.84 1.90
N THR A 60 -10.44 2.94 1.53
CA THR A 60 -9.98 3.94 0.54
C THR A 60 -9.07 3.28 -0.49
N VAL A 61 -9.27 3.47 -1.79
CA VAL A 61 -8.36 2.83 -2.77
C VAL A 61 -7.13 3.71 -2.98
N LEU A 62 -5.93 3.18 -2.69
CA LEU A 62 -4.68 3.86 -3.05
C LEU A 62 -4.33 3.58 -4.51
N ASN A 63 -3.86 4.62 -5.20
CA ASN A 63 -3.43 4.52 -6.60
C ASN A 63 -1.93 4.77 -6.72
N PHE A 64 -1.19 3.75 -7.12
CA PHE A 64 0.25 3.80 -7.38
C PHE A 64 0.59 3.82 -8.89
N GLY A 65 -0.38 3.50 -9.76
CA GLY A 65 -0.16 3.08 -11.16
C GLY A 65 0.50 4.08 -12.12
N HIS A 66 0.70 5.34 -11.74
CA HIS A 66 1.31 6.37 -12.61
C HIS A 66 2.58 7.02 -12.07
N ARG A 67 3.12 6.56 -10.93
CA ARG A 67 4.23 7.25 -10.28
C ARG A 67 5.58 6.61 -10.61
N SER A 68 6.54 7.44 -11.01
CA SER A 68 7.94 7.09 -11.26
C SER A 68 8.86 7.45 -10.09
N THR A 69 8.34 8.16 -9.09
CA THR A 69 9.11 8.58 -7.90
C THR A 69 9.40 7.38 -7.00
N ILE A 70 10.64 7.32 -6.54
CA ILE A 70 11.17 6.26 -5.66
C ILE A 70 11.40 6.86 -4.28
N TYR A 71 10.98 6.14 -3.25
CA TYR A 71 11.11 6.52 -1.84
C TYR A 71 11.97 5.47 -1.11
N PRO A 72 13.30 5.53 -1.26
CA PRO A 72 14.21 4.49 -0.78
C PRO A 72 14.39 4.47 0.74
N GLU A 73 14.02 5.53 1.44
CA GLU A 73 14.16 5.60 2.90
C GLU A 73 13.08 4.79 3.63
N LEU A 74 11.94 4.52 2.97
CA LEU A 74 10.82 3.85 3.58
C LEU A 74 11.11 2.36 3.77
N ARG A 75 11.08 1.91 5.03
CA ARG A 75 11.30 0.51 5.44
C ARG A 75 10.01 -0.17 5.87
N LYS A 76 9.08 0.57 6.47
CA LYS A 76 7.81 0.01 6.97
C LYS A 76 6.62 0.79 6.45
N LEU A 77 5.70 0.09 5.80
CA LEU A 77 4.46 0.66 5.30
C LEU A 77 3.26 -0.14 5.80
N GLU A 78 2.36 0.52 6.52
CA GLU A 78 1.13 -0.08 7.03
C GLU A 78 -0.09 0.59 6.38
N LEU A 79 -0.81 -0.16 5.57
CA LEU A 79 -2.00 0.22 4.82
C LEU A 79 -3.22 -0.55 5.36
N ASN A 80 -3.53 -0.35 6.65
CA ASN A 80 -4.57 -1.11 7.36
C ASN A 80 -6.01 -0.79 6.91
N THR A 81 -6.17 0.32 6.21
CA THR A 81 -7.45 0.85 5.75
C THR A 81 -7.57 0.96 4.25
N PRO A 82 -6.55 1.45 3.54
CA PRO A 82 -6.71 1.58 2.12
C PRO A 82 -6.60 0.23 1.41
N TRP A 83 -7.54 -0.04 0.53
CA TRP A 83 -7.48 -1.15 -0.40
C TRP A 83 -6.44 -0.83 -1.47
N THR A 84 -5.37 -1.60 -1.50
CA THR A 84 -4.40 -1.55 -2.60
C THR A 84 -4.92 -2.42 -3.73
N ARG A 85 -5.00 -1.88 -4.95
CA ARG A 85 -5.38 -2.71 -6.10
C ARG A 85 -4.30 -3.75 -6.34
N LEU A 86 -4.70 -4.98 -6.66
CA LEU A 86 -3.75 -6.04 -6.99
C LEU A 86 -2.81 -5.61 -8.13
N ALA A 87 -3.34 -4.92 -9.14
CA ALA A 87 -2.59 -4.38 -10.27
C ALA A 87 -1.50 -3.35 -9.86
N ASP A 88 -1.63 -2.73 -8.70
CA ASP A 88 -0.71 -1.69 -8.22
C ASP A 88 0.47 -2.26 -7.40
N LEU A 89 0.49 -3.55 -7.06
CA LEU A 89 1.53 -4.13 -6.22
C LEU A 89 2.95 -4.02 -6.83
N HIS A 90 3.08 -4.17 -8.15
CA HIS A 90 4.35 -3.91 -8.82
C HIS A 90 4.77 -2.44 -8.73
N ALA A 91 3.82 -1.51 -8.75
CA ALA A 91 4.12 -0.09 -8.56
C ALA A 91 4.57 0.18 -7.11
N VAL A 92 3.95 -0.46 -6.12
CA VAL A 92 4.40 -0.41 -4.71
C VAL A 92 5.84 -0.89 -4.59
N ALA A 93 6.16 -2.06 -5.13
CA ALA A 93 7.52 -2.61 -5.05
C ALA A 93 8.57 -1.71 -5.74
N ARG A 94 8.21 -1.07 -6.86
CA ARG A 94 9.07 -0.09 -7.55
C ARG A 94 9.25 1.22 -6.77
N CYS A 95 8.17 1.74 -6.18
CA CYS A 95 8.21 2.98 -5.41
C CYS A 95 8.98 2.81 -4.09
N PHE A 96 8.96 1.62 -3.49
CA PHE A 96 9.58 1.34 -2.18
C PHE A 96 10.58 0.18 -2.29
N PRO A 97 11.74 0.40 -2.94
CA PRO A 97 12.68 -0.68 -3.27
C PRO A 97 13.32 -1.32 -2.03
N ASN A 98 13.29 -0.60 -0.90
CA ASN A 98 13.97 -0.91 0.35
C ASN A 98 13.00 -1.38 1.45
N LEU A 99 11.75 -1.68 1.08
CA LEU A 99 10.69 -2.03 2.02
C LEU A 99 10.98 -3.37 2.71
N GLU A 100 10.95 -3.37 4.03
CA GLU A 100 11.20 -4.53 4.90
C GLU A 100 9.90 -5.08 5.50
N TYR A 101 8.87 -4.23 5.61
CA TYR A 101 7.56 -4.62 6.13
C TYR A 101 6.45 -3.92 5.36
N LEU A 102 5.44 -4.70 4.96
CA LEU A 102 4.24 -4.20 4.32
C LEU A 102 2.99 -4.90 4.85
N ALA A 103 2.10 -4.14 5.47
CA ALA A 103 0.75 -4.59 5.82
C ALA A 103 -0.26 -3.91 4.90
N LEU A 104 -1.20 -4.66 4.32
CA LEU A 104 -2.18 -4.09 3.39
C LEU A 104 -3.49 -4.89 3.32
N LYS A 105 -4.52 -4.25 2.78
CA LYS A 105 -5.73 -4.89 2.27
C LYS A 105 -5.73 -4.84 0.76
N LEU A 106 -6.12 -5.92 0.08
CA LEU A 106 -6.11 -6.00 -1.38
C LEU A 106 -7.51 -5.91 -1.96
N THR A 107 -7.67 -5.16 -3.04
CA THR A 107 -8.87 -5.26 -3.88
C THR A 107 -8.50 -5.71 -5.29
N ALA A 108 -9.31 -6.57 -5.89
CA ALA A 108 -9.15 -7.05 -7.24
C ALA A 108 -10.51 -7.20 -7.93
N THR A 109 -10.53 -7.21 -9.26
CA THR A 109 -11.60 -7.86 -10.02
C THR A 109 -11.23 -9.32 -10.29
N SER A 110 -12.20 -10.17 -10.59
CA SER A 110 -11.94 -11.56 -11.02
C SER A 110 -11.03 -11.62 -12.24
N GLN A 111 -11.15 -10.66 -13.15
CA GLN A 111 -10.24 -10.53 -14.29
C GLN A 111 -8.79 -10.22 -13.86
N GLN A 112 -8.60 -9.21 -13.00
CA GLN A 112 -7.27 -8.86 -12.49
C GLN A 112 -6.61 -10.02 -11.74
N TRP A 113 -7.41 -10.80 -11.01
CA TRP A 113 -6.93 -12.00 -10.32
C TRP A 113 -6.50 -13.10 -11.30
N GLY A 114 -7.30 -13.34 -12.35
CA GLY A 114 -6.95 -14.26 -13.43
C GLY A 114 -5.66 -13.87 -14.14
N ASP A 115 -5.51 -12.58 -14.45
CA ASP A 115 -4.30 -12.04 -15.08
C ASP A 115 -3.08 -12.16 -14.17
N ALA A 116 -3.21 -11.83 -12.88
CA ALA A 116 -2.12 -11.96 -11.92
C ALA A 116 -1.67 -13.41 -11.71
N ARG A 117 -2.60 -14.37 -11.78
CA ARG A 117 -2.28 -15.81 -11.74
C ARG A 117 -1.57 -16.30 -12.99
N ALA A 118 -1.93 -15.77 -14.15
CA ALA A 118 -1.33 -16.12 -15.43
C ALA A 118 0.04 -15.42 -15.64
N SER A 119 0.23 -14.28 -14.98
CA SER A 119 1.44 -13.47 -15.06
C SER A 119 2.54 -14.04 -14.16
N VAL A 120 3.57 -14.61 -14.77
CA VAL A 120 4.86 -14.85 -14.11
C VAL A 120 5.66 -13.54 -14.19
N ALA A 121 5.22 -12.52 -13.46
CA ALA A 121 5.99 -11.29 -13.39
C ALA A 121 7.24 -11.57 -12.54
N THR A 122 8.41 -11.72 -13.18
CA THR A 122 9.69 -11.86 -12.48
C THR A 122 10.17 -10.48 -12.02
N SER A 123 9.62 -9.99 -10.92
CA SER A 123 10.22 -8.85 -10.23
C SER A 123 11.30 -9.39 -9.31
N ASN A 124 12.57 -9.15 -9.66
CA ASN A 124 13.71 -9.58 -8.87
C ASN A 124 13.94 -8.66 -7.65
N HIS A 125 12.90 -8.41 -6.85
CA HIS A 125 13.10 -7.81 -5.53
C HIS A 125 13.68 -8.90 -4.60
N SER A 126 15.01 -8.95 -4.56
CA SER A 126 15.78 -9.91 -3.77
C SER A 126 15.77 -9.60 -2.27
N GLN A 127 15.31 -8.41 -1.88
CA GLN A 127 15.19 -8.03 -0.48
C GLN A 127 14.09 -8.84 0.20
N ALA A 128 14.40 -9.41 1.36
CA ALA A 128 13.42 -10.06 2.20
C ALA A 128 12.44 -9.01 2.75
N ILE A 129 11.15 -9.29 2.63
CA ILE A 129 10.07 -8.44 3.13
C ILE A 129 9.11 -9.27 3.97
N GLU A 130 8.70 -8.74 5.12
CA GLU A 130 7.60 -9.27 5.90
C GLU A 130 6.29 -8.72 5.34
N LEU A 131 5.41 -9.60 4.86
CA LEU A 131 4.14 -9.25 4.26
C LEU A 131 2.99 -9.72 5.13
N TRP A 132 2.08 -8.79 5.43
CA TRP A 132 0.82 -9.08 6.10
C TRP A 132 -0.35 -8.65 5.23
N VAL A 133 -0.98 -9.61 4.57
CA VAL A 133 -2.21 -9.39 3.82
C VAL A 133 -3.37 -9.57 4.78
N ILE A 134 -3.98 -8.45 5.18
CA ILE A 134 -5.04 -8.40 6.20
C ILE A 134 -6.36 -8.92 5.65
N ASP A 135 -6.67 -8.57 4.40
CA ASP A 135 -7.92 -8.98 3.73
C ASP A 135 -7.78 -8.87 2.21
N VAL A 136 -8.59 -9.62 1.47
CA VAL A 136 -8.71 -9.53 0.00
C VAL A 136 -10.18 -9.45 -0.41
N PHE A 137 -10.54 -8.40 -1.14
CA PHE A 137 -11.90 -8.11 -1.57
C PHE A 137 -12.03 -8.08 -3.09
N PHE A 138 -12.97 -8.88 -3.61
CA PHE A 138 -13.34 -8.86 -5.01
C PHE A 138 -14.43 -7.84 -5.28
N SER A 139 -14.12 -6.80 -6.05
CA SER A 139 -15.05 -5.68 -6.28
C SER A 139 -16.25 -6.03 -7.17
N ASP A 140 -16.12 -7.08 -7.98
CA ASP A 140 -17.12 -7.58 -8.92
C ASP A 140 -17.90 -8.81 -8.41
N GLU A 141 -17.47 -9.41 -7.31
CA GLU A 141 -18.13 -10.56 -6.70
C GLU A 141 -18.64 -10.20 -5.30
N TRP A 142 -19.93 -9.89 -5.21
CA TRP A 142 -20.60 -9.53 -3.96
C TRP A 142 -20.72 -10.73 -3.00
N GLU A 143 -20.63 -11.95 -3.52
CA GLU A 143 -20.66 -13.19 -2.75
C GLU A 143 -19.24 -13.77 -2.56
N GLY A 144 -18.51 -13.19 -1.62
CA GLY A 144 -17.63 -13.91 -0.71
C GLY A 144 -16.71 -15.01 -1.27
N ARG A 145 -16.15 -14.86 -2.48
CA ARG A 145 -15.08 -15.76 -2.91
C ARG A 145 -13.89 -15.56 -1.99
N ARG A 146 -13.66 -16.56 -1.14
CA ARG A 146 -12.43 -16.64 -0.35
C ARG A 146 -11.29 -16.93 -1.31
N VAL A 147 -10.33 -16.02 -1.32
CA VAL A 147 -9.05 -16.24 -1.97
C VAL A 147 -8.40 -17.48 -1.38
N ASN A 148 -7.95 -18.40 -2.24
CA ASN A 148 -7.10 -19.50 -1.79
C ASN A 148 -5.75 -18.92 -1.33
N PRO A 149 -5.34 -19.14 -0.06
CA PRO A 149 -4.08 -18.62 0.47
C PRO A 149 -2.86 -18.95 -0.39
N HIS A 150 -2.83 -20.13 -1.01
CA HIS A 150 -1.72 -20.53 -1.89
C HIS A 150 -1.69 -19.75 -3.21
N GLU A 151 -2.85 -19.35 -3.74
CA GLU A 151 -2.89 -18.51 -4.95
C GLU A 151 -2.41 -17.09 -4.66
N LEU A 152 -2.82 -16.53 -3.51
CA LEU A 152 -2.33 -15.24 -3.03
C LEU A 152 -0.82 -15.26 -2.82
N GLU A 153 -0.32 -16.30 -2.13
CA GLU A 153 1.11 -16.50 -1.91
C GLU A 153 1.87 -16.56 -3.23
N SER A 154 1.39 -17.32 -4.22
CA SER A 154 2.01 -17.40 -5.54
C SER A 154 2.09 -16.04 -6.25
N VAL A 155 1.01 -15.25 -6.20
CA VAL A 155 0.98 -13.91 -6.81
C VAL A 155 1.98 -12.99 -6.10
N ILE A 156 1.98 -12.98 -4.77
CA ILE A 156 2.90 -12.16 -3.98
C ILE A 156 4.37 -12.56 -4.19
N LEU A 157 4.68 -13.85 -4.24
CA LEU A 157 6.05 -14.34 -4.46
C LEU A 157 6.59 -14.02 -5.86
N SER A 158 5.72 -13.81 -6.85
CA SER A 158 6.17 -13.26 -8.15
C SER A 158 6.69 -11.82 -8.02
N ILE A 159 6.16 -11.06 -7.05
CA ILE A 159 6.56 -9.67 -6.80
C ILE A 159 7.77 -9.60 -5.87
N TRP A 160 7.71 -10.35 -4.77
CA TRP A 160 8.74 -10.41 -3.75
C TRP A 160 9.12 -11.87 -3.49
N ALA A 161 10.12 -12.37 -4.22
CA ALA A 161 10.54 -13.78 -4.16
C ALA A 161 10.95 -14.25 -2.75
N ASN A 162 11.41 -13.33 -1.90
CA ASN A 162 11.85 -13.61 -0.52
C ASN A 162 10.84 -13.13 0.54
N ALA A 163 9.57 -12.96 0.16
CA ALA A 163 8.52 -12.58 1.09
C ALA A 163 8.32 -13.62 2.21
N ARG A 164 8.10 -13.13 3.44
CA ARG A 164 7.67 -13.93 4.58
C ARG A 164 6.26 -13.51 4.98
N PHE A 165 5.33 -14.45 4.96
CA PHE A 165 3.94 -14.18 5.33
C PHE A 165 3.77 -14.20 6.85
N LEU A 166 3.37 -13.06 7.42
CA LEU A 166 2.90 -13.00 8.80
C LEU A 166 1.43 -13.44 8.78
N LYS A 167 1.13 -14.51 9.53
CA LYS A 167 -0.16 -15.25 9.56
C LYS A 167 -1.38 -14.44 9.07
N ILE A 168 -2.02 -14.99 8.02
CA ILE A 168 -3.37 -14.63 7.54
C ILE A 168 -4.40 -14.96 8.63
#